data_AF-A0A9X8QGZ9-F1
#
_entry.id   AF-A0A9X8QGZ9-F1
#
_cell.length_a   1.000
_cell.length_b   1.000
_cell.length_c   1.000
_cell.angle_alpha   90.00
_cell.angle_beta   90.00
_cell.angle_gamma   90.00
#
_symmetry.space_group_name_H-M   'P 1'
#
loop_
_entity.id
_entity.type
_entity.pdbx_description
1 polymer ?
#
loop_
_entity_poly.entity_id
_entity_poly.type
_entity_poly.pdbx_seq_one_letter_code
_entity_poly.pdbx_strand_id
1 'polypeptide(L)'
;MYKHIISKENILLAYRNIKANTGSKTEGTDGITIDHYKMEKVDSFVDNIRKTLEHYKPNTVRRVEIPKSNGKKRPLGIPTMRDRLIQQMFKQVLEPICEAKFYKHSYGFRPNRSTHHAMASCQYLINRGRFNHIVDIDIQGFFDNVNHSKLLKQLHNIGITDKRVLTIISKMLKAPIKGKGIPTKGTPKGGILSPLLSNVVLNDLDWWISSQWENIKTRKPYTTKTKNPLLIKEKLKKMHIVRYADDFKSARRSSQKLA
;
A
#
# COMPACT_ATOMS: atom_id res chain seq x y z
N MET A 1 17.43 -4.43 -9.30
CA MET A 1 16.19 -4.97 -8.68
C MET A 1 15.39 -5.81 -9.65
N TYR A 2 15.25 -5.35 -10.89
CA TYR A 2 14.50 -6.03 -11.96
C TYR A 2 14.85 -7.52 -12.14
N LYS A 3 16.14 -7.90 -12.05
CA LYS A 3 16.59 -9.30 -12.15
C LYS A 3 15.92 -10.26 -11.16
N HIS A 4 15.62 -9.78 -9.94
CA HIS A 4 14.92 -10.59 -8.92
C HIS A 4 13.43 -10.72 -9.25
N ILE A 5 12.83 -9.69 -9.83
CA ILE A 5 11.43 -9.71 -10.26
C ILE A 5 11.22 -10.77 -11.36
N ILE A 6 12.15 -10.85 -12.31
CA ILE A 6 12.08 -11.79 -13.45
C ILE A 6 12.76 -13.14 -13.20
N SER A 7 13.20 -13.42 -11.97
CA SER A 7 13.81 -14.72 -11.65
C SER A 7 12.77 -15.84 -11.79
N LYS A 8 13.24 -17.03 -12.13
CA LYS A 8 12.37 -18.21 -12.32
C LYS A 8 11.60 -18.50 -11.04
N GLU A 9 12.27 -18.44 -9.90
CA GLU A 9 11.73 -18.71 -8.57
C GLU A 9 10.62 -17.71 -8.22
N ASN A 10 10.84 -16.41 -8.48
CA ASN A 10 9.85 -15.38 -8.20
C ASN A 10 8.61 -15.51 -9.09
N ILE A 11 8.80 -15.82 -10.38
CA ILE A 11 7.68 -16.07 -11.31
C ILE A 11 6.84 -17.26 -10.85
N LEU A 12 7.48 -18.36 -10.44
CA LEU A 12 6.79 -19.56 -9.96
C LEU A 12 6.07 -19.31 -8.63
N LEU A 13 6.69 -18.55 -7.72
CA LEU A 13 6.05 -18.15 -6.47
C LEU A 13 4.83 -17.26 -6.73
N ALA A 14 4.94 -16.30 -7.67
CA ALA A 14 3.82 -15.47 -8.08
C ALA A 14 2.66 -16.31 -8.61
N TYR A 15 2.95 -17.27 -9.49
CA TYR A 15 1.94 -18.19 -10.01
C TYR A 15 1.23 -18.97 -8.90
N ARG A 16 1.98 -19.56 -7.97
CA ARG A 16 1.43 -20.29 -6.82
C ARG A 16 0.53 -19.40 -5.96
N ASN A 17 0.98 -18.19 -5.65
CA ASN A 17 0.22 -17.24 -4.85
C ASN A 17 -1.08 -16.81 -5.54
N ILE A 18 -1.06 -16.59 -6.85
CA ILE A 18 -2.27 -16.29 -7.62
C ILE A 18 -3.22 -17.48 -7.60
N LYS A 19 -2.72 -18.70 -7.84
CA LYS A 19 -3.54 -19.92 -7.88
C LYS A 19 -4.25 -20.19 -6.55
N ALA A 20 -3.57 -19.95 -5.43
CA ALA A 20 -4.14 -20.12 -4.09
C ALA A 20 -5.16 -19.02 -3.70
N ASN A 21 -5.16 -17.88 -4.40
CA ASN A 21 -6.07 -16.78 -4.10
C ASN A 21 -7.50 -17.08 -4.58
N THR A 22 -8.51 -16.67 -3.81
CA THR A 22 -9.93 -16.83 -4.16
C THR A 22 -10.30 -16.12 -5.47
N GLY A 23 -9.59 -15.04 -5.81
CA GLY A 23 -9.76 -14.33 -7.09
C GLY A 23 -9.20 -15.06 -8.32
N SER A 24 -8.59 -16.24 -8.18
CA SER A 24 -7.96 -16.98 -9.28
C SER A 24 -8.92 -17.43 -10.38
N LYS A 25 -10.21 -17.56 -10.06
CA LYS A 25 -11.28 -17.89 -11.00
C LYS A 25 -11.99 -16.66 -11.57
N THR A 26 -11.68 -15.46 -11.08
CA THR A 26 -12.32 -14.24 -11.56
C THR A 26 -11.68 -13.81 -12.87
N GLU A 27 -12.46 -13.57 -13.90
CA GLU A 27 -11.93 -13.19 -15.22
C GLU A 27 -11.60 -11.70 -15.33
N GLY A 28 -10.58 -11.37 -16.13
CA GLY A 28 -10.28 -10.01 -16.57
C GLY A 28 -11.20 -9.55 -17.70
N THR A 29 -10.74 -8.62 -18.53
CA THR A 29 -11.43 -8.27 -19.78
C THR A 29 -11.24 -9.31 -20.89
N ASP A 30 -10.23 -10.17 -20.75
CA ASP A 30 -9.83 -11.22 -21.69
C ASP A 30 -10.61 -12.53 -21.51
N GLY A 31 -11.42 -12.67 -20.45
CA GLY A 31 -12.12 -13.92 -20.15
C GLY A 31 -11.22 -15.05 -19.64
N ILE A 32 -9.95 -14.76 -19.36
CA ILE A 32 -8.95 -15.77 -19.02
C ILE A 32 -8.80 -15.90 -17.49
N THR A 33 -8.82 -17.14 -16.99
CA THR A 33 -8.59 -17.49 -15.57
C THR A 33 -7.22 -18.15 -15.36
N ILE A 34 -6.90 -18.54 -14.12
CA ILE A 34 -5.63 -19.22 -13.81
C ILE A 34 -5.50 -20.55 -14.54
N ASP A 35 -6.64 -21.19 -14.84
CA ASP A 35 -6.70 -22.53 -15.42
C ASP A 35 -6.25 -22.55 -16.88
N HIS A 36 -6.23 -21.40 -17.55
CA HIS A 36 -5.63 -21.25 -18.88
C HIS A 36 -4.10 -21.12 -18.82
N TYR A 37 -3.55 -20.71 -17.67
CA TYR A 37 -2.11 -20.67 -17.43
C TYR A 37 -1.63 -22.01 -16.87
N LYS A 38 -2.08 -23.13 -17.46
CA LYS A 38 -1.54 -24.45 -17.13
C LYS A 38 -0.07 -24.49 -17.53
N MET A 39 0.76 -24.81 -16.55
CA MET A 39 2.21 -24.88 -16.74
C MET A 39 2.57 -26.27 -17.26
N GLU A 40 2.47 -26.48 -18.58
CA GLU A 40 2.89 -27.74 -19.21
C GLU A 40 4.41 -27.90 -19.19
N LYS A 41 5.14 -26.84 -19.56
CA LYS A 41 6.60 -26.75 -19.46
C LYS A 41 7.00 -25.49 -18.70
N VAL A 42 7.69 -25.69 -17.58
CA VAL A 42 8.09 -24.61 -16.66
C VAL A 42 8.93 -23.54 -17.35
N ASP A 43 9.94 -23.93 -18.12
CA ASP A 43 10.87 -22.96 -18.72
C ASP A 43 10.20 -22.14 -19.83
N SER A 44 9.38 -22.77 -20.67
CA SER A 44 8.59 -22.08 -21.69
C SER A 44 7.61 -21.07 -21.09
N PHE A 45 6.95 -21.43 -19.99
CA PHE A 45 6.08 -20.51 -19.25
C PHE A 45 6.88 -19.31 -18.73
N VAL A 46 8.00 -19.55 -18.07
CA VAL A 46 8.86 -18.50 -17.49
C VAL A 46 9.36 -17.56 -18.58
N ASP A 47 9.80 -18.09 -19.72
CA ASP A 47 10.29 -17.27 -20.83
C ASP A 47 9.18 -16.47 -21.49
N ASN A 48 7.96 -17.01 -21.60
CA ASN A 48 6.80 -16.26 -22.09
C ASN A 48 6.47 -15.07 -21.17
N ILE A 49 6.48 -15.27 -19.85
CA ILE A 49 6.27 -14.19 -18.88
C ILE A 49 7.39 -13.13 -18.97
N ARG A 50 8.64 -13.54 -19.16
CA ARG A 50 9.77 -12.61 -19.36
C ARG A 50 9.63 -11.79 -20.63
N LYS A 51 9.30 -12.43 -21.76
CA LYS A 51 9.05 -11.76 -23.04
C LYS A 51 7.92 -10.73 -22.93
N THR A 52 6.86 -11.06 -22.20
CA THR A 52 5.76 -10.11 -21.91
C THR A 52 6.26 -8.84 -21.22
N LEU A 53 7.29 -8.94 -20.37
CA LEU A 53 7.84 -7.83 -19.62
C LEU A 53 8.85 -6.97 -20.40
N GLU A 54 9.38 -7.44 -21.53
CA GLU A 54 10.24 -6.65 -22.42
C GLU A 54 9.46 -5.48 -23.03
N HIS A 55 8.27 -5.78 -23.56
CA HIS A 55 7.36 -4.81 -24.18
C HIS A 55 6.07 -4.66 -23.38
N TYR A 56 6.20 -4.58 -22.04
CA TYR A 56 5.04 -4.56 -21.16
C TYR A 56 4.08 -3.43 -21.52
N LYS A 57 2.84 -3.82 -21.84
CA LYS A 57 1.68 -2.96 -22.01
C LYS A 57 0.54 -3.56 -21.19
N PRO A 58 0.04 -2.87 -20.15
CA PRO A 58 -1.03 -3.38 -19.30
C PRO A 58 -2.30 -3.56 -20.14
N ASN A 59 -3.04 -4.61 -19.87
CA ASN A 59 -4.35 -4.79 -20.50
C ASN A 59 -5.39 -3.89 -19.83
N THR A 60 -6.51 -3.71 -20.52
CA THR A 60 -7.66 -2.98 -19.99
C THR A 60 -8.19 -3.66 -18.73
N VAL A 61 -8.47 -2.87 -17.70
CA VAL A 61 -9.02 -3.33 -16.43
C VAL A 61 -10.53 -3.44 -16.53
N ARG A 62 -11.10 -4.58 -16.10
CA ARG A 62 -12.55 -4.79 -16.05
C ARG A 62 -13.13 -4.12 -14.82
N ARG A 63 -14.20 -3.34 -14.98
CA ARG A 63 -14.85 -2.65 -13.86
C ARG A 63 -16.06 -3.45 -13.37
N VAL A 64 -16.16 -3.62 -12.06
CA VAL A 64 -17.29 -4.24 -11.37
C VAL A 64 -17.71 -3.33 -10.22
N GLU A 65 -19.00 -3.23 -9.95
CA GLU A 65 -19.51 -2.50 -8.80
C GLU A 65 -19.84 -3.47 -7.67
N ILE A 66 -19.24 -3.26 -6.50
CA ILE A 66 -19.49 -4.08 -5.31
C ILE A 66 -20.38 -3.28 -4.35
N PRO A 67 -21.50 -3.84 -3.87
CA PRO A 67 -22.33 -3.17 -2.87
C PRO A 67 -21.57 -2.99 -1.56
N LYS A 68 -21.70 -1.82 -0.93
CA LYS A 68 -21.28 -1.59 0.44
C LYS A 68 -22.45 -1.83 1.40
N SER A 69 -22.13 -2.05 2.68
CA SER A 69 -23.11 -2.13 3.76
C SER A 69 -24.00 -0.88 3.90
N ASN A 70 -23.52 0.28 3.45
CA ASN A 70 -24.25 1.55 3.51
C ASN A 70 -25.08 1.86 2.25
N GLY A 71 -25.36 0.86 1.40
CA GLY A 71 -26.16 1.00 0.17
C GLY A 71 -25.43 1.68 -1.01
N LYS A 72 -24.27 2.30 -0.79
CA LYS A 72 -23.44 2.84 -1.88
C LYS A 72 -22.69 1.72 -2.60
N LYS A 73 -22.28 1.96 -3.85
CA LYS A 73 -21.45 1.01 -4.61
C LYS A 73 -19.98 1.43 -4.61
N ARG A 74 -19.05 0.47 -4.50
CA ARG A 74 -17.61 0.67 -4.67
C ARG A 74 -17.18 0.10 -6.03
N PRO A 75 -16.59 0.91 -6.93
CA PRO A 75 -16.01 0.37 -8.14
C PRO A 75 -14.73 -0.42 -7.81
N LEU A 76 -14.65 -1.63 -8.32
CA LEU A 76 -13.47 -2.50 -8.33
C LEU A 76 -13.00 -2.65 -9.79
N GLY A 77 -11.70 -2.51 -9.98
CA GLY A 77 -10.99 -2.84 -11.21
C GLY A 77 -10.32 -4.20 -11.07
N ILE A 78 -10.68 -5.13 -11.94
CA ILE A 78 -10.13 -6.49 -12.01
C ILE A 78 -9.18 -6.55 -13.21
N PRO A 79 -7.86 -6.61 -12.99
CA PRO A 79 -6.89 -6.76 -14.07
C PRO A 79 -6.96 -8.15 -14.69
N THR A 80 -6.39 -8.29 -15.88
CA THR A 80 -6.21 -9.62 -16.51
C THR A 80 -5.34 -10.53 -15.66
N MET A 81 -5.40 -11.84 -15.90
CA MET A 81 -4.58 -12.79 -15.14
C MET A 81 -3.08 -12.57 -15.36
N ARG A 82 -2.70 -12.23 -16.59
CA ARG A 82 -1.34 -11.81 -16.92
C ARG A 82 -0.87 -10.63 -16.06
N ASP A 83 -1.69 -9.57 -15.99
CA ASP A 83 -1.34 -8.38 -15.22
C ASP A 83 -1.30 -8.66 -13.72
N ARG A 84 -2.19 -9.51 -13.20
CA ARG A 84 -2.16 -9.94 -11.80
C ARG A 84 -0.90 -10.73 -11.47
N LEU A 85 -0.49 -11.66 -12.33
CA LEU A 85 0.77 -12.40 -12.17
C LEU A 85 1.95 -11.44 -12.12
N ILE A 86 2.03 -10.49 -13.05
CA ILE A 86 3.11 -9.51 -13.09
C ILE A 86 3.07 -8.59 -11.85
N GLN A 87 1.90 -8.10 -11.45
CA GLN A 87 1.76 -7.30 -10.22
C GLN A 87 2.21 -8.07 -8.97
N GLN A 88 1.92 -9.37 -8.91
CA GLN A 88 2.35 -10.25 -7.83
C GLN A 88 3.87 -10.43 -7.82
N MET A 89 4.51 -10.60 -8.99
CA MET A 89 5.97 -10.67 -9.11
C MET A 89 6.64 -9.40 -8.57
N PHE A 90 6.07 -8.23 -8.87
CA PHE A 90 6.56 -6.95 -8.34
C PHE A 90 6.33 -6.86 -6.83
N LYS A 91 5.13 -7.21 -6.35
CA LYS A 91 4.78 -7.15 -4.93
C LYS A 91 5.77 -7.95 -4.08
N GLN A 92 6.12 -9.17 -4.49
CA GLN A 92 7.01 -10.06 -3.75
C GLN A 92 8.41 -9.46 -3.50
N VAL A 93 8.91 -8.67 -4.45
CA VAL A 93 10.24 -8.04 -4.33
C VAL A 93 10.16 -6.68 -3.62
N LEU A 94 9.10 -5.91 -3.87
CA LEU A 94 8.97 -4.55 -3.32
C LEU A 94 8.48 -4.54 -1.87
N GLU A 95 7.61 -5.47 -1.49
CA GLU A 95 6.99 -5.51 -0.16
C GLU A 95 8.02 -5.61 0.98
N PRO A 96 9.04 -6.48 0.94
CA PRO A 96 10.06 -6.54 2.00
C PRO A 96 10.86 -5.24 2.15
N ILE A 97 11.15 -4.56 1.03
CA ILE A 97 11.91 -3.31 1.01
C ILE A 97 11.09 -2.18 1.64
N CYS A 98 9.82 -2.08 1.24
CA CYS A 98 8.90 -1.10 1.81
C CYS A 98 8.62 -1.38 3.30
N GLU A 99 8.45 -2.65 3.68
CA GLU A 99 8.20 -3.04 5.07
C GLU A 99 9.28 -2.54 6.03
N ALA A 100 10.55 -2.68 5.64
CA ALA A 100 11.68 -2.22 6.45
C ALA A 100 11.67 -0.70 6.71
N LYS A 101 10.89 0.07 5.96
CA LYS A 101 10.79 1.54 6.05
C LYS A 101 9.43 2.03 6.55
N PHE A 102 8.43 1.15 6.60
CA PHE A 102 7.08 1.54 6.98
C PHE A 102 6.98 1.88 8.45
N TYR A 103 6.26 2.96 8.74
CA TYR A 103 6.01 3.42 10.09
C TYR A 103 5.35 2.33 10.96
N LYS A 104 5.81 2.19 12.21
CA LYS A 104 5.48 1.03 13.07
C LYS A 104 3.99 0.91 13.38
N HIS A 105 3.25 2.01 13.49
CA HIS A 105 1.82 1.99 13.82
C HIS A 105 0.90 2.13 12.59
N SER A 106 1.40 1.73 11.42
CA SER A 106 0.59 1.40 10.24
C SER A 106 0.35 -0.12 10.18
N TYR A 107 -0.89 -0.56 9.96
CA TYR A 107 -1.26 -1.98 10.07
C TYR A 107 -1.93 -2.55 8.82
N GLY A 108 -2.63 -1.73 8.04
CA GLY A 108 -3.45 -2.22 6.93
C GLY A 108 -2.63 -2.78 5.77
N PHE A 109 -3.06 -3.92 5.22
CA PHE A 109 -2.46 -4.57 4.05
C PHE A 109 -0.95 -4.87 4.17
N ARG A 110 -0.49 -5.18 5.38
CA ARG A 110 0.90 -5.50 5.67
C ARG A 110 1.02 -6.95 6.17
N PRO A 111 2.08 -7.69 5.78
CA PRO A 111 2.30 -9.04 6.29
C PRO A 111 2.42 -9.04 7.81
N ASN A 112 1.86 -10.08 8.46
CA ASN A 112 1.88 -10.27 9.91
C ASN A 112 1.24 -9.11 10.72
N ARG A 113 0.41 -8.28 10.09
CA ARG A 113 -0.36 -7.22 10.73
C ARG A 113 -1.85 -7.39 10.46
N SER A 114 -2.67 -7.09 11.47
CA SER A 114 -4.11 -7.31 11.42
C SER A 114 -4.85 -6.17 12.11
N THR A 115 -6.17 -6.13 11.94
CA THR A 115 -7.06 -5.21 12.64
C THR A 115 -6.93 -5.34 14.17
N HIS A 116 -6.73 -6.56 14.69
CA HIS A 116 -6.52 -6.79 16.12
C HIS A 116 -5.27 -6.09 16.65
N HIS A 117 -4.17 -6.07 15.89
CA HIS A 117 -2.95 -5.35 16.29
C HIS A 117 -3.17 -3.83 16.36
N ALA A 118 -3.94 -3.27 15.42
CA ALA A 118 -4.32 -1.85 15.45
C ALA A 118 -5.20 -1.55 16.67
N MET A 119 -6.21 -2.39 16.92
CA MET A 119 -7.12 -2.24 18.06
C MET A 119 -6.40 -2.36 19.41
N ALA A 120 -5.51 -3.34 19.57
CA ALA A 120 -4.68 -3.49 20.77
C ALA A 120 -3.80 -2.26 21.02
N SER A 121 -3.28 -1.66 19.95
CA SER A 121 -2.48 -0.43 20.04
C SER A 121 -3.33 0.77 20.50
N CYS A 122 -4.54 0.92 19.96
CA CYS A 122 -5.52 1.91 20.44
C CYS A 122 -5.87 1.67 21.92
N GLN A 123 -6.17 0.43 22.30
CA GLN A 123 -6.54 0.08 23.68
C GLN A 123 -5.40 0.38 24.66
N TYR A 124 -4.15 0.12 24.27
CA TYR A 124 -2.99 0.49 25.07
C TYR A 124 -2.88 2.02 25.25
N LEU A 125 -3.05 2.80 24.18
CA LEU A 125 -3.02 4.26 24.24
C LEU A 125 -4.11 4.81 25.18
N ILE A 126 -5.32 4.29 25.11
CA ILE A 126 -6.43 4.71 25.96
C ILE A 126 -6.16 4.31 27.42
N ASN A 127 -5.96 3.01 27.68
CA ASN A 127 -5.98 2.47 29.04
C ASN A 127 -4.68 2.75 29.81
N ARG A 128 -3.53 2.53 29.16
CA ARG A 128 -2.20 2.70 29.79
C ARG A 128 -1.63 4.08 29.50
N GLY A 129 -1.78 4.55 28.27
CA GLY A 129 -1.27 5.84 27.83
C GLY A 129 -2.08 7.04 28.34
N ARG A 130 -3.31 6.82 28.84
CA ARG A 130 -4.26 7.86 29.32
C ARG A 130 -4.57 8.89 28.23
N PHE A 131 -4.63 8.46 26.98
CA PHE A 131 -5.04 9.28 25.84
C PHE A 131 -6.57 9.27 25.74
N ASN A 132 -7.21 10.25 26.37
CA ASN A 132 -8.67 10.27 26.56
C ASN A 132 -9.45 10.87 25.38
N HIS A 133 -8.77 11.40 24.37
CA HIS A 133 -9.41 11.96 23.18
C HIS A 133 -8.86 11.29 21.93
N ILE A 134 -9.77 10.79 21.10
CA ILE A 134 -9.47 10.17 19.81
C ILE A 134 -10.04 11.05 18.72
N VAL A 135 -9.21 11.41 17.75
CA VAL A 135 -9.61 12.10 16.52
C VAL A 135 -9.66 11.05 15.43
N ASP A 136 -10.83 10.95 14.79
CA ASP A 136 -11.04 10.14 13.60
C ASP A 136 -10.70 10.94 12.37
N ILE A 137 -9.81 10.43 11.52
CA ILE A 137 -9.37 11.09 10.30
C ILE A 137 -9.60 10.10 9.15
N ASP A 138 -10.48 10.46 8.23
CA ASP A 138 -10.73 9.72 6.99
C ASP A 138 -10.19 10.51 5.80
N ILE A 139 -9.45 9.86 4.90
CA ILE A 139 -8.96 10.48 3.67
C ILE A 139 -9.96 10.19 2.55
N GLN A 140 -10.91 11.10 2.39
CA GLN A 140 -11.97 10.98 1.39
C GLN A 140 -11.40 10.74 -0.02
N GLY A 141 -11.75 9.60 -0.61
CA GLY A 141 -11.41 9.29 -2.01
C GLY A 141 -9.90 9.13 -2.26
N PHE A 142 -9.12 8.74 -1.24
CA PHE A 142 -7.66 8.58 -1.35
C PHE A 142 -7.23 7.83 -2.62
N PHE A 143 -7.77 6.63 -2.82
CA PHE A 143 -7.41 5.77 -3.95
C PHE A 143 -7.70 6.38 -5.32
N ASP A 144 -8.67 7.30 -5.44
CA ASP A 144 -9.02 7.94 -6.72
C ASP A 144 -8.17 9.18 -7.00
N ASN A 145 -7.44 9.71 -6.00
CA ASN A 145 -6.74 10.99 -6.08
C ASN A 145 -5.21 10.90 -5.96
N VAL A 146 -4.63 9.69 -5.86
CA VAL A 146 -3.17 9.51 -5.81
C VAL A 146 -2.49 10.08 -7.06
N ASN A 147 -1.57 11.03 -6.90
CA ASN A 147 -0.77 11.55 -8.00
C ASN A 147 0.34 10.55 -8.38
N HIS A 148 0.38 10.11 -9.64
CA HIS A 148 1.33 9.11 -10.12
C HIS A 148 2.79 9.57 -10.01
N SER A 149 3.10 10.80 -10.41
CA SER A 149 4.46 11.34 -10.36
C SER A 149 4.98 11.44 -8.93
N LYS A 150 4.12 11.88 -8.00
CA LYS A 150 4.46 11.93 -6.57
C LYS A 150 4.72 10.53 -6.02
N LEU A 151 3.83 9.56 -6.30
CA LEU A 151 4.00 8.17 -5.88
C LEU A 151 5.32 7.57 -6.39
N LEU A 152 5.66 7.77 -7.68
CA LEU A 152 6.93 7.27 -8.24
C LEU A 152 8.15 7.90 -7.55
N LYS A 153 8.09 9.19 -7.21
CA LYS A 153 9.14 9.86 -6.42
C LYS A 153 9.24 9.28 -5.00
N GLN A 154 8.12 8.98 -4.35
CA GLN A 154 8.10 8.35 -3.02
C GLN A 154 8.70 6.93 -3.04
N LEU A 155 8.37 6.13 -4.07
CA LEU A 155 8.99 4.82 -4.29
C LEU A 155 10.51 4.95 -4.48
N HIS A 156 10.96 5.93 -5.26
CA HIS A 156 12.39 6.19 -5.43
C HIS A 156 13.06 6.52 -4.08
N ASN A 157 12.46 7.43 -3.30
CA ASN A 157 12.99 7.87 -2.01
C ASN A 157 13.05 6.76 -0.96
N ILE A 158 12.13 5.79 -0.99
CA ILE A 158 12.12 4.67 -0.04
C ILE A 158 13.17 3.59 -0.37
N GLY A 159 13.79 3.66 -1.56
CA GLY A 159 14.88 2.77 -1.99
C GLY A 159 14.63 2.02 -3.31
N ILE A 160 13.52 2.25 -3.99
CA ILE A 160 13.21 1.62 -5.29
C ILE A 160 13.76 2.50 -6.41
N THR A 161 15.07 2.41 -6.65
CA THR A 161 15.80 3.28 -7.59
C THR A 161 15.92 2.72 -9.00
N ASP A 162 15.52 1.48 -9.22
CA ASP A 162 15.60 0.80 -10.52
C ASP A 162 14.60 1.42 -11.51
N LYS A 163 15.12 2.17 -12.50
CA LYS A 163 14.31 2.93 -13.48
C LYS A 163 13.35 2.03 -14.24
N ARG A 164 13.76 0.83 -14.63
CA ARG A 164 12.90 -0.11 -15.39
C ARG A 164 11.70 -0.55 -14.55
N VAL A 165 11.93 -0.82 -13.27
CA VAL A 165 10.86 -1.15 -12.31
C VAL A 165 9.88 0.01 -12.17
N LEU A 166 10.38 1.23 -11.95
CA LEU A 166 9.53 2.42 -11.83
C LEU A 166 8.72 2.69 -13.10
N THR A 167 9.31 2.51 -14.29
CA THR A 167 8.60 2.64 -15.57
C THR A 167 7.46 1.62 -15.69
N ILE A 168 7.68 0.36 -15.30
CA ILE A 168 6.65 -0.67 -15.36
C ILE A 168 5.52 -0.39 -14.35
N ILE A 169 5.85 0.04 -13.13
CA ILE A 169 4.84 0.47 -12.15
C ILE A 169 4.03 1.66 -12.68
N SER A 170 4.69 2.63 -13.32
CA SER A 170 4.02 3.77 -13.97
C SER A 170 3.03 3.31 -15.04
N LYS A 171 3.42 2.31 -15.86
CA LYS A 171 2.50 1.69 -16.83
C LYS A 171 1.31 1.01 -16.13
N MET A 172 1.54 0.23 -15.07
CA MET A 172 0.46 -0.43 -14.31
C MET A 172 -0.55 0.57 -13.73
N LEU A 173 -0.08 1.72 -13.23
CA LEU A 173 -0.93 2.79 -12.72
C LEU A 173 -1.79 3.44 -13.81
N LYS A 174 -1.29 3.46 -15.04
CA LYS A 174 -1.95 4.00 -16.25
C LYS A 174 -2.66 2.91 -17.08
N ALA A 175 -2.93 1.75 -16.50
CA ALA A 175 -3.70 0.70 -17.17
C ALA A 175 -5.08 1.26 -17.56
N PRO A 176 -5.50 1.16 -18.84
CA PRO A 176 -6.80 1.65 -19.28
C PRO A 176 -7.94 0.96 -18.51
N ILE A 177 -9.01 1.67 -18.21
CA ILE A 177 -10.20 1.12 -17.58
C ILE A 177 -11.31 1.03 -18.63
N LYS A 178 -11.95 -0.14 -18.74
CA LYS A 178 -13.03 -0.36 -19.72
C LYS A 178 -14.13 0.70 -19.51
N GLY A 179 -14.43 1.47 -20.56
CA GLY A 179 -15.44 2.53 -20.55
C GLY A 179 -15.02 3.85 -19.87
N LYS A 180 -13.77 3.99 -19.42
CA LYS A 180 -13.25 5.23 -18.78
C LYS A 180 -11.92 5.74 -19.35
N GLY A 181 -11.24 4.94 -20.18
CA GLY A 181 -9.96 5.32 -20.77
C GLY A 181 -8.79 5.20 -19.79
N ILE A 182 -7.71 5.94 -20.07
CA ILE A 182 -6.47 5.89 -19.27
C ILE A 182 -6.60 6.81 -18.05
N PRO A 183 -6.43 6.30 -16.81
CA PRO A 183 -6.49 7.13 -15.63
C PRO A 183 -5.27 8.06 -15.54
N THR A 184 -5.49 9.33 -15.23
CA THR A 184 -4.44 10.35 -15.01
C THR A 184 -4.00 10.45 -13.55
N LYS A 185 -4.82 9.93 -12.62
CA LYS A 185 -4.58 9.87 -11.17
C LYS A 185 -5.26 8.65 -10.56
N GLY A 186 -4.93 8.39 -9.31
CA GLY A 186 -5.44 7.28 -8.52
C GLY A 186 -4.64 6.00 -8.67
N THR A 187 -5.01 4.99 -7.89
CA THR A 187 -4.47 3.63 -7.94
C THR A 187 -5.61 2.67 -8.26
N PRO A 188 -5.40 1.65 -9.12
CA PRO A 188 -6.47 0.71 -9.47
C PRO A 188 -6.98 -0.03 -8.23
N LYS A 189 -8.23 0.20 -7.84
CA LYS A 189 -8.90 -0.53 -6.74
C LYS A 189 -9.06 -1.99 -7.15
N GLY A 190 -8.32 -2.93 -6.56
CA GLY A 190 -8.36 -4.35 -6.93
C GLY A 190 -7.11 -4.87 -7.66
N GLY A 191 -6.16 -3.97 -7.95
CA GLY A 191 -4.80 -4.40 -8.29
C GLY A 191 -4.10 -5.02 -7.09
N ILE A 192 -3.30 -6.05 -7.32
CA ILE A 192 -2.54 -6.78 -6.29
C ILE A 192 -1.47 -5.88 -5.67
N LEU A 193 -0.84 -5.05 -6.50
CA LEU A 193 0.21 -4.13 -6.07
C LEU A 193 -0.36 -2.86 -5.42
N SER A 194 -1.63 -2.51 -5.70
CA SER A 194 -2.21 -1.23 -5.29
C SER A 194 -2.18 -0.98 -3.77
N PRO A 195 -2.50 -1.94 -2.88
CA PRO A 195 -2.42 -1.71 -1.44
C PRO A 195 -1.01 -1.35 -0.94
N LEU A 196 0.03 -1.97 -1.51
CA LEU A 196 1.41 -1.64 -1.19
C LEU A 196 1.74 -0.21 -1.61
N LEU A 197 1.36 0.19 -2.83
CA LEU A 197 1.57 1.55 -3.34
C LEU A 197 0.83 2.59 -2.50
N SER A 198 -0.39 2.30 -2.09
CA SER A 198 -1.16 3.12 -1.16
C SER A 198 -0.44 3.33 0.16
N ASN A 199 0.12 2.26 0.74
CA ASN A 199 0.92 2.37 1.96
C ASN A 199 2.19 3.19 1.76
N VAL A 200 2.85 3.14 0.60
CA VAL A 200 3.99 4.01 0.29
C VAL A 200 3.61 5.49 0.30
N VAL A 201 2.48 5.86 -0.32
CA VAL A 201 2.03 7.26 -0.32
C VAL A 201 1.75 7.75 1.10
N LEU A 202 1.06 6.93 1.90
CA LEU A 202 0.65 7.28 3.26
C LEU A 202 1.81 7.19 4.27
N ASN A 203 2.88 6.46 3.96
CA ASN A 203 4.03 6.35 4.85
C ASN A 203 4.72 7.70 5.08
N ASP A 204 4.81 8.56 4.05
CA ASP A 204 5.37 9.91 4.22
C ASP A 204 4.51 10.76 5.15
N LEU A 205 3.17 10.60 5.08
CA LEU A 205 2.25 11.24 6.00
C LEU A 205 2.46 10.72 7.42
N ASP A 206 2.58 9.40 7.60
CA ASP A 206 2.82 8.78 8.91
C ASP A 206 4.11 9.31 9.56
N TRP A 207 5.20 9.34 8.81
CA TRP A 207 6.49 9.85 9.30
C TRP A 207 6.47 11.35 9.55
N TRP A 208 5.79 12.12 8.70
CA TRP A 208 5.59 13.55 8.92
C TRP A 208 4.83 13.78 10.24
N ILE A 209 3.71 13.10 10.46
CA ILE A 209 2.94 13.20 11.71
C ILE A 209 3.81 12.79 12.91
N SER A 210 4.50 11.66 12.82
CA SER A 210 5.40 11.21 13.89
C SER A 210 6.49 12.25 14.19
N SER A 211 7.05 12.92 13.17
CA SER A 211 8.05 13.98 13.35
C SER A 211 7.52 15.20 14.12
N GLN A 212 6.24 15.53 13.93
CA GLN A 212 5.62 16.71 14.52
C GLN A 212 5.18 16.48 15.98
N TRP A 213 4.78 15.25 16.35
CA TRP A 213 4.13 15.00 17.64
C TRP A 213 4.68 13.82 18.47
N GLU A 214 5.52 12.94 17.90
CA GLU A 214 6.14 11.82 18.63
C GLU A 214 7.66 11.98 18.76
N ASN A 215 8.33 12.35 17.67
CA ASN A 215 9.78 12.44 17.54
C ASN A 215 10.27 13.89 17.48
N ILE A 216 9.67 14.77 18.28
CA ILE A 216 10.07 16.19 18.34
C ILE A 216 11.54 16.26 18.79
N LYS A 217 12.42 16.66 17.87
CA LYS A 217 13.84 16.87 18.17
C LYS A 217 13.98 18.11 19.03
N THR A 218 14.46 17.95 20.26
CA THR A 218 14.79 19.09 21.12
C THR A 218 16.16 19.65 20.78
N ARG A 219 16.32 20.98 20.89
CA ARG A 219 17.61 21.68 20.65
C ARG A 219 18.75 21.21 21.57
N LYS A 220 18.44 20.55 22.69
CA LYS A 220 19.42 19.93 23.61
C LYS A 220 19.16 18.43 23.75
N PRO A 221 20.19 17.57 23.70
CA PRO A 221 20.06 16.15 24.04
C PRO A 221 19.90 16.02 25.56
N TYR A 222 18.82 15.38 26.01
CA TYR A 222 18.60 15.05 27.42
C TYR A 222 18.84 13.56 27.64
N THR A 223 19.48 13.21 28.77
CA THR A 223 19.89 11.85 29.12
C THR A 223 18.74 10.90 29.44
N THR A 224 17.55 11.41 29.79
CA THR A 224 16.38 10.59 30.14
C THR A 224 15.26 10.67 29.08
N LYS A 225 14.95 9.55 28.42
CA LYS A 225 13.84 9.43 27.44
C LYS A 225 12.44 9.62 28.04
N THR A 226 12.29 9.49 29.35
CA THR A 226 10.99 9.37 30.04
C THR A 226 10.32 10.69 30.38
N LYS A 227 11.07 11.79 30.47
CA LYS A 227 10.55 13.13 30.75
C LYS A 227 11.29 14.12 29.88
N ASN A 228 10.79 14.41 28.68
CA ASN A 228 11.35 15.47 27.86
C ASN A 228 10.84 16.82 28.42
N PRO A 229 11.65 17.59 29.15
CA PRO A 229 11.16 18.74 29.92
C PRO A 229 10.63 19.85 29.01
N LEU A 230 11.08 19.91 27.75
CA LEU A 230 10.61 20.88 26.75
C LEU A 230 9.20 20.58 26.20
N LEU A 231 8.75 19.31 26.16
CA LEU A 231 7.35 19.01 25.83
C LEU A 231 6.40 19.59 26.86
N ILE A 232 6.83 19.60 28.13
CA ILE A 232 6.10 20.16 29.26
C ILE A 232 6.22 21.70 29.26
N LYS A 233 7.41 22.24 28.95
CA LYS A 233 7.72 23.68 28.97
C LYS A 233 7.16 24.46 27.78
N GLU A 234 7.09 23.85 26.59
CA GLU A 234 6.59 24.48 25.35
C GLU A 234 5.14 24.12 25.01
N LYS A 235 4.39 23.47 25.91
CA LYS A 235 2.99 23.01 25.68
C LYS A 235 2.81 22.15 24.42
N LEU A 236 3.85 21.44 23.98
CA LEU A 236 3.78 20.63 22.76
C LEU A 236 2.94 19.37 23.01
N LYS A 237 1.84 19.25 22.24
CA LYS A 237 0.82 18.21 22.43
C LYS A 237 1.35 16.86 21.93
N LYS A 238 1.54 15.89 22.84
CA LYS A 238 1.88 14.53 22.45
C LYS A 238 0.68 13.86 21.77
N MET A 239 0.88 13.38 20.54
CA MET A 239 -0.14 12.75 19.72
C MET A 239 0.42 11.45 19.15
N HIS A 240 -0.36 10.38 19.18
CA HIS A 240 0.01 9.08 18.59
C HIS A 240 -0.98 8.71 17.50
N ILE A 241 -0.47 8.16 16.39
CA ILE A 241 -1.32 7.69 15.29
C ILE A 241 -1.34 6.18 15.19
N VAL A 242 -2.52 5.65 14.90
CA VAL A 242 -2.76 4.26 14.53
C VAL A 242 -3.50 4.27 13.21
N ARG A 243 -2.93 3.64 12.18
CA ARG A 243 -3.49 3.64 10.83
C ARG A 243 -3.79 2.24 10.32
N TYR A 244 -4.94 2.08 9.69
CA TYR A 244 -5.29 0.90 8.91
C TYR A 244 -5.75 1.32 7.51
N ALA A 245 -4.91 1.10 6.51
CA ALA A 245 -5.15 1.58 5.15
C ALA A 245 -5.36 3.11 5.11
N ASP A 246 -6.53 3.58 4.66
CA ASP A 246 -6.98 4.96 4.60
C ASP A 246 -7.66 5.46 5.89
N ASP A 247 -7.97 4.57 6.85
CA ASP A 247 -8.52 4.93 8.15
C ASP A 247 -7.41 5.31 9.15
N PHE A 248 -7.47 6.52 9.69
CA PHE A 248 -6.53 7.03 10.69
C PHE A 248 -7.23 7.34 12.00
N LYS A 249 -6.66 6.87 13.11
CA LYS A 249 -7.01 7.32 14.46
C LYS A 249 -5.83 8.03 15.08
N SER A 250 -6.08 9.19 15.66
CA SER A 250 -5.10 9.96 16.40
C SER A 250 -5.51 10.09 17.87
N ALA A 251 -4.64 9.70 18.80
CA ALA A 251 -4.89 9.73 20.24
C ALA A 251 -4.12 10.88 20.91
N ARG A 252 -4.80 11.68 21.75
CA ARG A 252 -4.22 12.80 22.52
C ARG A 252 -4.69 12.83 23.98
N ARG A 253 -3.90 13.44 24.87
CA ARG A 253 -4.19 13.53 26.32
C ARG A 253 -5.07 14.71 26.73
N SER A 254 -5.18 15.77 25.94
CA SER A 254 -5.99 16.96 26.25
C SER A 254 -6.94 17.35 25.11
N SER A 255 -8.05 18.01 25.46
CA SER A 255 -9.17 18.38 24.58
C SER A 255 -8.92 19.61 23.70
N GLN A 256 -7.86 20.41 23.95
CA GLN A 256 -7.64 21.68 23.25
C GLN A 256 -7.43 21.50 21.74
N LYS A 257 -8.22 22.21 20.92
CA LYS A 257 -8.22 22.19 19.44
C LYS A 257 -6.81 22.27 18.82
N LEU A 258 -6.60 21.58 17.69
CA LEU A 258 -5.48 21.83 16.79
C LEU A 258 -5.66 23.27 16.28
N ALA A 259 -4.66 24.13 16.49
CA ALA A 259 -4.60 25.46 15.89
C ALA A 259 -4.02 25.32 14.48
#